data_AF-A0A371E3H4-F1
#
_entry.id   AF-A0A371E3H4-F1
#
_cell.length_a   1.000
_cell.length_b   1.000
_cell.length_c   1.000
_cell.angle_alpha   90.00
_cell.angle_beta   90.00
_cell.angle_gamma   90.00
#
_symmetry.space_group_name_H-M   'P 1'
#
loop_
_entity.id
_entity.type
_entity.pdbx_description
1 polymer ?
#
loop_
_entity_poly.entity_id
_entity_poly.type
_entity_poly.pdbx_seq_one_letter_code
_entity_poly.pdbx_strand_id
1 'polypeptide(L)'
;VPEGVENNKGNIYISSTSPSNVVRAYYDQFQRDFSVFLKCRAEELVEGGRMVLTFLGRGSDDPFSRDGCYIWELIATTLNDMVLQFPRRSYKED
;
A
#
# COMPACT_ATOMS: atom_id res chain seq x y z
N VAL A 1 7.18 -2.65 2.97
CA VAL A 1 6.60 -2.72 1.61
C VAL A 1 6.51 -4.19 1.24
N PRO A 2 5.38 -4.69 0.72
CA PRO A 2 5.26 -6.09 0.30
C PRO A 2 6.34 -6.44 -0.74
N GLU A 3 6.88 -7.65 -0.66
CA GLU A 3 7.85 -8.17 -1.63
C GLU A 3 7.18 -8.51 -2.97
N GLY A 4 7.91 -8.45 -4.08
CA GLY A 4 7.42 -8.90 -5.39
C GLY A 4 6.44 -7.92 -6.05
N VAL A 5 6.60 -6.61 -5.80
CA VAL A 5 5.76 -5.53 -6.35
C VAL A 5 6.53 -4.57 -7.26
N GLU A 6 7.74 -4.93 -7.66
CA GLU A 6 8.62 -4.12 -8.53
C GLU A 6 7.99 -3.88 -9.92
N ASN A 7 7.02 -4.71 -10.30
CA ASN A 7 6.24 -4.58 -11.51
C ASN A 7 5.06 -3.59 -11.39
N ASN A 8 4.81 -2.99 -10.23
CA ASN A 8 3.77 -1.97 -10.02
C ASN A 8 4.19 -0.58 -10.55
N LYS A 9 4.63 -0.52 -11.81
CA LYS A 9 5.23 0.68 -12.40
C LYS A 9 4.27 1.86 -12.40
N GLY A 10 4.79 3.04 -12.07
CA GLY A 10 4.02 4.30 -12.05
C GLY A 10 3.03 4.40 -10.89
N ASN A 11 2.93 3.38 -10.03
CA ASN A 11 2.05 3.39 -8.87
C ASN A 11 2.87 3.22 -7.58
N ILE A 12 2.36 3.78 -6.49
CA ILE A 12 2.95 3.64 -5.15
C ILE A 12 2.08 2.79 -4.20
N TYR A 13 0.93 2.35 -4.70
CA TYR A 13 -0.05 1.52 -4.01
C TYR A 13 -0.83 0.67 -5.03
N ILE A 14 -1.81 -0.11 -4.57
CA ILE A 14 -2.77 -0.80 -5.44
C ILE A 14 -3.55 0.23 -6.25
N SER A 15 -3.64 -0.02 -7.55
CA SER A 15 -4.28 0.83 -8.56
C SER A 15 -4.92 -0.04 -9.63
N SER A 16 -5.86 0.49 -10.42
CA SER A 16 -6.50 -0.21 -11.54
C SER A 16 -5.51 -0.69 -12.61
N THR A 17 -4.31 -0.12 -12.65
CA THR A 17 -3.21 -0.52 -13.54
C THR A 17 -2.23 -1.51 -12.91
N SER A 18 -2.43 -1.86 -11.63
CA SER A 18 -1.58 -2.81 -10.93
C SER A 18 -1.80 -4.24 -11.43
N PRO A 19 -0.72 -4.99 -11.69
CA PRO A 19 -0.78 -6.43 -11.91
C PRO A 19 -1.40 -7.17 -10.70
N SER A 20 -2.06 -8.30 -10.95
CA SER A 20 -2.77 -9.07 -9.90
C SER A 20 -1.87 -9.56 -8.76
N ASN A 21 -0.58 -9.81 -9.02
CA ASN A 21 0.37 -10.17 -7.96
C ASN A 21 0.54 -9.06 -6.92
N VAL A 22 0.38 -7.79 -7.29
CA VAL A 22 0.52 -6.66 -6.36
C VAL A 22 -0.58 -6.69 -5.32
N VAL A 23 -1.84 -6.89 -5.75
CA VAL A 23 -2.99 -7.01 -4.86
C VAL A 23 -2.77 -8.13 -3.85
N ARG A 24 -2.35 -9.30 -4.34
CA ARG A 24 -2.05 -10.46 -3.50
C ARG A 24 -0.89 -10.18 -2.53
N ALA A 25 0.18 -9.55 -2.98
CA ALA A 25 1.35 -9.27 -2.14
C ALA A 25 1.00 -8.33 -0.97
N TYR A 26 0.20 -7.29 -1.21
CA TYR A 26 -0.32 -6.42 -0.14
C TYR A 26 -1.23 -7.17 0.83
N TYR A 27 -2.13 -8.01 0.33
CA TYR A 27 -3.01 -8.82 1.16
C TYR A 27 -2.23 -9.79 2.05
N ASP A 28 -1.30 -10.56 1.46
CA ASP A 28 -0.48 -11.52 2.18
C ASP A 28 0.40 -10.84 3.24
N GLN A 29 0.93 -9.65 2.94
CA GLN A 29 1.68 -8.84 3.90
C GLN A 29 0.80 -8.35 5.05
N PHE A 30 -0.38 -7.79 4.76
CA PHE A 30 -1.32 -7.35 5.79
C PHE A 30 -1.72 -8.50 6.71
N GLN A 31 -2.02 -9.67 6.14
CA GLN A 31 -2.41 -10.84 6.93
C GLN A 31 -1.29 -11.28 7.87
N ARG A 32 -0.03 -11.31 7.40
CA ARG A 32 1.13 -11.64 8.24
C ARG A 32 1.31 -10.61 9.35
N ASP A 33 1.35 -9.33 9.01
CA ASP A 33 1.64 -8.25 9.96
C ASP A 33 0.54 -8.13 11.02
N PHE A 34 -0.73 -8.22 10.60
CA PHE A 34 -1.85 -8.16 11.52
C PHE A 34 -1.90 -9.39 12.44
N SER A 35 -1.54 -10.57 11.92
CA SER A 35 -1.42 -11.77 12.76
C SER A 35 -0.32 -11.63 13.80
N VAL A 36 0.83 -11.07 13.44
CA VAL A 36 1.92 -10.79 14.39
C VAL A 36 1.47 -9.77 15.44
N PHE A 37 0.83 -8.69 15.01
CA PHE A 37 0.26 -7.68 15.91
C PHE A 37 -0.68 -8.32 16.95
N LEU A 38 -1.63 -9.15 16.51
CA LEU A 38 -2.58 -9.81 17.39
C LEU A 38 -1.90 -10.79 18.36
N LYS A 39 -0.89 -11.55 17.91
CA LYS A 39 -0.11 -12.44 18.79
C LYS A 39 0.60 -11.66 19.90
N CYS A 40 1.30 -10.57 19.55
CA CYS A 40 1.95 -9.73 20.55
C CYS A 40 0.95 -9.13 21.54
N ARG A 41 -0.21 -8.65 21.06
CA ARG A 41 -1.21 -8.09 21.95
C ARG A 41 -1.89 -9.13 22.83
N ALA A 42 -2.02 -10.37 22.38
CA ALA A 42 -2.59 -11.45 23.18
C ALA A 42 -1.75 -11.76 24.43
N GLU A 43 -0.42 -11.60 24.35
CA GLU A 43 0.49 -11.79 25.49
C GLU A 43 0.42 -10.66 26.52
N GLU A 44 0.09 -9.45 26.07
CA GLU A 44 0.05 -8.24 26.91
C GLU A 44 -1.33 -7.95 27.48
N LEU A 45 -2.39 -8.45 26.84
CA LEU A 45 -3.76 -8.18 27.25
C LEU A 45 -4.10 -9.00 28.51
N VAL A 46 -4.50 -8.30 29.56
CA VAL A 46 -4.96 -8.94 30.81
C VAL A 46 -6.24 -9.74 30.59
N GLU A 47 -6.48 -10.71 31.47
CA GLU A 47 -7.75 -11.46 31.48
C GLU A 47 -8.94 -10.50 31.60
N GLY A 48 -9.93 -10.65 30.72
CA GLY A 48 -11.09 -9.75 30.61
C GLY A 48 -10.80 -8.39 29.95
N GLY A 49 -9.55 -8.12 29.58
CA GLY A 49 -9.14 -6.94 28.82
C GLY A 49 -9.81 -6.89 27.44
N ARG A 50 -9.99 -5.67 26.91
CA ARG A 50 -10.59 -5.44 25.59
C ARG A 50 -9.71 -4.54 24.75
N MET A 51 -9.79 -4.73 23.44
CA MET A 51 -9.11 -3.89 22.47
C MET A 51 -10.13 -3.34 21.49
N VAL A 52 -10.04 -2.05 21.22
CA VAL A 52 -10.85 -1.36 20.20
C VAL A 52 -9.88 -0.91 19.12
N LEU A 53 -10.08 -1.41 17.91
CA LEU A 53 -9.23 -1.14 16.76
C LEU A 53 -10.03 -0.43 15.67
N THR A 54 -9.49 0.67 15.17
CA THR A 54 -10.08 1.45 14.07
C THR A 54 -9.04 1.57 12.96
N PHE A 55 -9.39 1.11 11.76
CA PHE A 55 -8.54 1.18 10.58
C PHE A 55 -9.29 1.80 9.41
N LEU A 56 -8.54 2.39 8.48
CA LEU A 56 -9.07 2.71 7.17
C LEU A 56 -9.25 1.39 6.40
N GLY A 57 -10.49 1.05 6.09
CA GLY A 57 -10.85 -0.08 5.25
C GLY A 57 -11.42 0.37 3.91
N ARG A 58 -12.12 -0.55 3.25
CA ARG A 58 -12.91 -0.30 2.04
C ARG A 58 -14.29 -0.92 2.20
N GLY A 59 -15.31 -0.31 1.62
CA GLY A 59 -16.67 -0.85 1.61
C GLY A 59 -16.90 -1.85 0.47
N SER A 60 -16.11 -1.74 -0.60
CA SER A 60 -16.17 -2.62 -1.77
C SER A 60 -15.17 -3.77 -1.68
N ASP A 61 -15.53 -4.93 -2.21
CA ASP A 61 -14.59 -6.05 -2.41
C ASP A 61 -13.60 -5.77 -3.54
N ASP A 62 -13.91 -4.83 -4.44
CA ASP A 62 -13.01 -4.40 -5.51
C ASP A 62 -11.77 -3.71 -4.91
N PRO A 63 -10.56 -4.30 -5.10
CA PRO A 63 -9.32 -3.72 -4.59
C PRO A 63 -8.94 -2.40 -5.26
N PHE A 64 -9.57 -2.07 -6.39
CA PHE A 64 -9.35 -0.82 -7.14
C PHE A 64 -10.41 0.25 -6.85
N SER A 65 -11.33 -0.03 -5.94
CA SER A 65 -12.33 0.94 -5.53
C SER A 65 -11.67 2.22 -4.99
N ARG A 66 -12.33 3.35 -5.24
CA ARG A 66 -11.87 4.66 -4.73
C ARG A 66 -11.89 4.72 -3.19
N ASP A 67 -12.63 3.81 -2.56
CA ASP A 67 -12.70 3.65 -1.12
C ASP A 67 -11.34 3.16 -0.60
N GLY A 68 -10.59 4.05 0.06
CA GLY A 68 -9.28 3.76 0.65
C GLY A 68 -8.07 3.97 -0.27
N CYS A 69 -8.21 3.77 -1.59
CA CYS A 69 -7.10 3.88 -2.55
C CYS A 69 -6.91 5.29 -3.15
N TYR A 70 -7.95 6.14 -3.11
CA TYR A 70 -7.96 7.42 -3.84
C TYR A 70 -6.82 8.38 -3.46
N ILE A 71 -6.45 8.45 -2.18
CA ILE A 71 -5.35 9.30 -1.72
C ILE A 71 -4.02 8.88 -2.37
N TRP A 72 -3.80 7.57 -2.53
CA TRP A 72 -2.57 7.05 -3.11
C TRP A 72 -2.53 7.22 -4.62
N GLU A 73 -3.67 7.12 -5.30
CA GLU A 73 -3.80 7.44 -6.71
C GLU A 73 -3.40 8.90 -6.98
N LEU A 74 -3.93 9.85 -6.21
CA LEU A 74 -3.58 11.27 -6.35
C LEU A 74 -2.09 11.55 -6.14
N ILE A 75 -1.49 10.93 -5.12
CA ILE A 75 -0.06 11.08 -4.85
C ILE A 75 0.75 10.44 -5.99
N ALA A 76 0.37 9.25 -6.48
CA ALA A 76 1.04 8.60 -7.59
C ALA A 76 1.03 9.49 -8.84
N THR A 77 -0.13 10.05 -9.21
CA THR A 77 -0.24 10.97 -10.36
C THR A 77 0.68 12.17 -10.18
N THR A 78 0.64 12.81 -9.00
CA THR A 78 1.47 13.98 -8.70
C THR A 78 2.96 13.66 -8.81
N LEU A 79 3.39 12.50 -8.29
CA LEU A 79 4.79 12.07 -8.38
C LEU A 79 5.22 11.79 -9.82
N ASN A 80 4.36 11.15 -10.63
CA ASN A 80 4.63 10.93 -12.05
C ASN A 80 4.79 12.26 -12.79
N ASP A 81 3.91 13.24 -12.52
CA ASP A 81 3.99 14.57 -13.13
C ASP A 81 5.31 15.28 -12.79
N MET A 82 5.76 15.18 -11.54
CA MET A 82 7.05 15.75 -11.12
C MET A 82 8.23 15.07 -11.83
N VAL A 83 8.19 13.74 -12.00
CA VAL A 83 9.23 12.99 -12.72
C VAL A 83 9.29 13.41 -14.20
N LEU A 84 8.13 13.66 -14.82
CA LEU A 84 8.04 14.10 -16.22
C LEU A 84 8.50 15.55 -16.42
N GLN A 85 8.33 16.43 -15.43
CA GLN A 85 8.76 17.83 -15.50
C GLN A 85 10.28 18.01 -15.38
N PHE A 86 10.97 17.07 -14.74
CA PHE A 86 12.44 17.10 -14.58
C PHE A 86 13.09 15.86 -15.20
N PRO A 87 12.99 15.67 -16.54
CA PRO A 87 13.71 14.59 -17.20
C PRO A 87 15.21 14.80 -16.92
N ARG A 88 15.89 13.74 -16.48
CA ARG A 88 17.32 13.77 -16.11
C ARG A 88 18.07 14.66 -17.09
N ARG A 89 18.58 15.81 -16.62
CA ARG A 89 19.59 16.56 -17.36
C ARG A 89 20.78 15.61 -17.50
N SER A 90 20.98 15.07 -18.68
CA SER A 90 22.24 14.43 -19.04
C SER A 90 23.29 15.53 -18.92
N TYR A 91 24.07 15.49 -17.85
CA TYR A 91 25.33 16.22 -17.82
C TYR A 91 26.17 15.65 -18.95
N LYS A 92 26.37 16.44 -20.01
CA LYS A 92 27.47 16.20 -20.92
C LYS A 92 28.72 16.55 -20.12
N GLU A 93 29.57 15.57 -19.87
CA GLU A 93 30.95 15.83 -19.48
C GLU A 93 31.62 16.49 -20.69
N ASP A 94 32.07 17.73 -20.50
CA ASP A 94 33.00 18.43 -21.39
C ASP A 94 34.45 18.09 -21.02
#